data_AF-A0A7S0L2X7-F1
#
_entry.id   AF-A0A7S0L2X7-F1
#
_cell.length_a   1.000
_cell.length_b   1.000
_cell.length_c   1.000
_cell.angle_alpha   90.00
_cell.angle_beta   90.00
_cell.angle_gamma   90.00
#
_symmetry.space_group_name_H-M   'P 1'
#
loop_
_entity.id
_entity.type
_entity.pdbx_description
1 polymer ?
#
loop_
_entity_poly.entity_id
_entity_poly.type
_entity_poly.pdbx_seq_one_letter_code
_entity_poly.pdbx_strand_id
1 'polypeptide(L)'
;MRTRHRQHLLQIDYSPNSRCLLSCSSDCVQLWRAPQGQPASSPGLMSAQAIRTLELPSSTSLQIAKVNPSWTSVLIVTNEALEVRELGGISSPLVCASDVRPSLLSLRWRRENLQVSAAAFINKGSMIVVSDRGDRLLFLHYHGLQPAKRCTLPWAQPFGHPLSSADSTTQRRVRPACMVTTISECPVSRSAEVRSGE
;
A
#
# COMPACT_ATOMS: atom_id res chain seq x y z
N MET A 1 -10.89 25.29 -7.45
CA MET A 1 -9.90 24.20 -7.52
C MET A 1 -9.76 23.78 -8.99
N ARG A 2 -8.60 23.95 -9.61
CA ARG A 2 -8.36 23.48 -11.00
C ARG A 2 -7.55 22.20 -10.97
N THR A 3 -8.17 21.06 -11.23
CA THR A 3 -7.47 19.78 -11.37
C THR A 3 -6.64 19.76 -12.65
N ARG A 4 -5.47 19.11 -12.64
CA ARG A 4 -4.70 18.86 -13.88
C ARG A 4 -5.07 17.55 -14.57
N HIS A 5 -5.99 16.78 -13.97
CA HIS A 5 -6.53 15.54 -14.55
C HIS A 5 -7.04 15.79 -15.96
N ARG A 6 -6.43 15.12 -16.94
CA ARG A 6 -6.86 15.08 -18.35
C ARG A 6 -7.80 13.91 -18.62
N GLN A 7 -7.88 12.97 -17.69
CA GLN A 7 -8.74 11.80 -17.75
C GLN A 7 -9.73 11.76 -16.58
N HIS A 8 -10.59 10.75 -16.58
CA HIS A 8 -11.63 10.59 -15.58
C HIS A 8 -11.03 10.34 -14.19
N LEU A 9 -11.61 11.00 -13.18
CA LEU A 9 -11.28 10.73 -11.78
C LEU A 9 -11.70 9.31 -11.41
N LEU A 10 -10.76 8.56 -10.87
CA LEU A 10 -10.96 7.20 -10.39
C LEU A 10 -11.26 7.17 -8.89
N GLN A 11 -10.57 8.02 -8.13
CA GLN A 11 -10.70 8.05 -6.68
C GLN A 11 -10.42 9.42 -6.11
N ILE A 12 -11.13 9.74 -5.04
CA ILE A 12 -10.90 10.92 -4.21
C ILE A 12 -10.90 10.46 -2.76
N ASP A 13 -9.94 10.93 -1.97
CA ASP A 13 -9.82 10.58 -0.55
C ASP A 13 -9.47 11.81 0.28
N TYR A 14 -10.07 11.96 1.46
CA TYR A 14 -9.83 13.08 2.36
C TYR A 14 -9.03 12.63 3.57
N SER A 15 -8.11 13.48 4.03
CA SER A 15 -7.41 13.19 5.26
C SER A 15 -8.38 13.21 6.45
N PRO A 16 -8.16 12.41 7.50
CA PRO A 16 -9.02 12.39 8.69
C PRO A 16 -9.19 13.77 9.34
N ASN A 17 -8.18 14.64 9.19
CA ASN A 17 -8.22 16.03 9.66
C ASN A 17 -8.76 17.05 8.63
N SER A 18 -9.23 16.57 7.47
CA SER A 18 -9.74 17.36 6.33
C SER A 18 -8.79 18.44 5.80
N ARG A 19 -7.51 18.41 6.18
CA ARG A 19 -6.50 19.37 5.72
C ARG A 19 -5.91 19.01 4.38
N CYS A 20 -6.03 17.75 3.96
CA CYS A 20 -5.52 17.25 2.71
C CYS A 20 -6.60 16.51 1.95
N LEU A 21 -6.47 16.54 0.64
CA LEU A 21 -7.30 15.82 -0.31
C LEU A 21 -6.36 15.13 -1.29
N LEU A 22 -6.60 13.86 -1.58
CA LEU A 22 -5.93 13.14 -2.65
C LEU A 22 -6.96 12.95 -3.76
N SER A 23 -6.58 13.28 -5.00
CA SER A 23 -7.37 12.92 -6.17
C SER A 23 -6.52 12.13 -7.15
N CYS A 24 -7.10 11.06 -7.67
CA CYS A 24 -6.44 10.09 -8.52
C CYS A 24 -7.22 9.93 -9.82
N SER A 25 -6.49 9.99 -10.92
CA SER A 25 -6.96 9.73 -12.28
C SER A 25 -6.02 8.72 -12.91
N SER A 26 -6.38 8.19 -14.08
CA SER A 26 -5.52 7.29 -14.86
C SER A 26 -4.25 7.95 -15.36
N ASP A 27 -4.19 9.29 -15.46
CA ASP A 27 -3.03 10.05 -15.92
C ASP A 27 -2.17 10.66 -14.80
N CYS A 28 -2.77 10.99 -13.65
CA CYS A 28 -2.01 11.53 -12.52
C CYS A 28 -2.66 11.33 -11.15
N VAL A 29 -1.84 11.48 -10.11
CA VAL A 29 -2.25 11.53 -8.71
C VAL A 29 -1.88 12.89 -8.13
N GLN A 30 -2.85 13.61 -7.59
CA GLN A 30 -2.67 14.97 -7.07
C GLN A 30 -2.99 15.02 -5.57
N LEU A 31 -2.08 15.61 -4.80
CA LEU A 31 -2.25 15.89 -3.38
C LEU A 31 -2.51 17.38 -3.19
N TRP A 32 -3.60 17.70 -2.52
CA TRP A 32 -4.05 19.05 -2.20
C TRP A 32 -3.97 19.30 -0.70
N ARG A 33 -3.88 20.57 -0.33
CA ARG A 33 -3.93 21.00 1.07
C ARG A 33 -4.85 22.21 1.19
N ALA A 34 -5.61 22.25 2.27
CA ALA A 34 -6.36 23.43 2.66
C ALA A 34 -5.39 24.54 3.12
N PRO A 35 -5.64 25.82 2.79
CA PRO A 35 -4.84 26.92 3.30
C PRO A 35 -4.90 26.96 4.82
N GLN A 36 -3.74 27.06 5.46
CA GLN A 36 -3.63 27.10 6.92
C GLN A 36 -3.96 28.52 7.42
N GLY A 37 -4.81 28.64 8.43
CA GLY A 37 -5.04 29.91 9.12
C GLY A 37 -6.13 30.82 8.55
N GLN A 38 -6.83 30.42 7.48
CA GLN A 38 -8.10 31.08 7.16
C GLN A 38 -9.21 30.49 8.04
N PRO A 39 -10.00 31.33 8.75
CA PRO A 39 -11.14 30.85 9.50
C PRO A 39 -12.04 30.06 8.56
N ALA A 40 -12.56 28.93 9.03
CA ALA A 40 -13.36 27.96 8.26
C ALA A 40 -14.73 28.52 7.80
N SER A 41 -14.89 29.84 7.69
CA SER A 41 -16.12 30.51 7.27
C SER A 41 -16.56 30.13 5.86
N SER A 42 -15.74 29.40 5.11
CA SER A 42 -16.12 28.74 3.87
C SER A 42 -15.61 27.29 3.87
N PRO A 43 -16.42 26.32 4.36
CA PRO A 43 -16.07 24.90 4.24
C PRO A 43 -15.83 24.56 2.75
N GLY A 44 -14.66 23.99 2.45
CA GLY A 44 -14.35 23.46 1.11
C GLY A 44 -13.35 24.25 0.26
N LEU A 45 -12.76 25.34 0.75
CA LEU A 45 -11.68 26.04 0.04
C LEU A 45 -10.36 25.25 0.12
N MET A 46 -10.19 24.29 -0.80
CA MET A 46 -8.89 23.68 -1.08
C MET A 46 -8.03 24.65 -1.91
N SER A 47 -6.70 24.53 -1.77
CA SER A 47 -5.74 25.28 -2.60
C SER A 47 -6.12 25.21 -4.09
N ALA A 48 -5.95 26.33 -4.80
CA ALA A 48 -6.21 26.40 -6.22
C ALA A 48 -5.31 25.45 -7.04
N GLN A 49 -4.13 25.12 -6.50
CA GLN A 49 -3.14 24.23 -7.09
C GLN A 49 -2.78 23.07 -6.15
N ALA A 50 -2.50 21.90 -6.72
CA ALA A 50 -2.03 20.74 -5.98
C ALA A 50 -0.63 21.00 -5.42
N ILE A 51 -0.38 20.60 -4.18
CA ILE A 51 0.94 20.69 -3.55
C ILE A 51 1.90 19.68 -4.18
N ARG A 52 1.40 18.49 -4.50
CA ARG A 52 2.17 17.49 -5.24
C ARG A 52 1.31 16.97 -6.38
N THR A 53 1.94 16.80 -7.54
CA THR A 53 1.36 16.07 -8.67
C THR A 53 2.35 14.98 -9.04
N LEU A 54 1.86 13.76 -9.11
CA LEU A 54 2.55 12.63 -9.69
C LEU A 54 1.94 12.34 -11.05
N GLU A 55 2.70 12.63 -12.10
CA GLU A 55 2.32 12.29 -13.46
C GLU A 55 2.70 10.83 -13.73
N LEU A 56 1.76 10.07 -14.28
CA LEU A 56 1.98 8.69 -14.71
C LEU A 56 2.43 8.71 -16.18
N PRO A 57 3.34 7.80 -16.58
CA PRO A 57 3.69 7.64 -17.98
C PRO A 57 2.45 7.31 -18.83
N SER A 58 2.41 7.74 -20.09
CA SER A 58 1.27 7.50 -20.98
C SER A 58 1.00 6.01 -21.27
N SER A 59 2.00 5.15 -21.13
CA SER A 59 1.85 3.69 -21.24
C SER A 59 1.23 3.05 -19.99
N THR A 60 1.22 3.79 -18.89
CA THR A 60 0.88 3.29 -17.58
C THR A 60 -0.55 3.72 -17.23
N SER A 61 -1.38 2.76 -16.84
CA SER A 61 -2.74 3.02 -16.35
C SER A 61 -2.80 2.78 -14.85
N LEU A 62 -3.31 3.77 -14.11
CA LEU A 62 -3.60 3.62 -12.69
C LEU A 62 -4.75 2.63 -12.50
N GLN A 63 -4.50 1.58 -11.72
CA GLN A 63 -5.53 0.61 -11.34
C GLN A 63 -6.07 0.90 -9.94
N ILE A 64 -5.17 1.11 -8.98
CA ILE A 64 -5.55 1.30 -7.57
C ILE A 64 -4.68 2.40 -6.98
N ALA A 65 -5.31 3.32 -6.24
CA ALA A 65 -4.61 4.21 -5.34
C ALA A 65 -5.18 4.05 -3.93
N LYS A 66 -4.35 3.77 -2.93
CA LYS A 66 -4.79 3.66 -1.53
C LYS A 66 -3.90 4.52 -0.66
N VAL A 67 -4.52 5.37 0.16
CA VAL A 67 -3.81 6.16 1.15
C VAL A 67 -3.72 5.35 2.44
N ASN A 68 -2.55 5.39 3.07
CA ASN A 68 -2.40 4.84 4.41
C ASN A 68 -3.35 5.59 5.37
N PRO A 69 -4.05 4.92 6.30
CA PRO A 69 -4.89 5.60 7.29
C PRO A 69 -4.18 6.72 8.07
N SER A 70 -2.87 6.62 8.30
CA SER A 70 -2.07 7.68 8.92
C SER A 70 -1.71 8.84 7.98
N TRP A 71 -2.10 8.79 6.71
CA TRP A 71 -1.80 9.77 5.67
C TRP A 71 -0.31 10.08 5.50
N THR A 72 0.54 9.10 5.81
CA THR A 72 1.99 9.19 5.64
C THR A 72 2.42 8.74 4.25
N SER A 73 1.76 7.72 3.70
CA SER A 73 2.11 7.13 2.41
C SER A 73 0.90 6.84 1.55
N VAL A 74 1.13 6.73 0.24
CA VAL A 74 0.17 6.31 -0.76
C VAL A 74 0.73 5.10 -1.50
N LEU A 75 -0.08 4.07 -1.60
CA LEU A 75 0.10 2.95 -2.51
C LEU A 75 -0.49 3.33 -3.85
N ILE A 76 0.30 3.19 -4.89
CA ILE A 76 -0.07 3.40 -6.29
C ILE A 76 0.18 2.09 -6.99
N VAL A 77 -0.86 1.57 -7.63
CA VAL A 77 -0.77 0.33 -8.38
C VAL A 77 -1.17 0.61 -9.81
N THR A 78 -0.27 0.26 -10.71
CA THR A 78 -0.45 0.40 -12.15
C THR A 78 -0.36 -0.96 -12.81
N ASN A 79 -0.69 -1.01 -14.10
CA ASN A 79 -0.47 -2.19 -14.95
C ASN A 79 1.01 -2.64 -15.04
N GLU A 80 1.96 -1.77 -14.71
CA GLU A 80 3.40 -2.05 -14.84
C GLU A 80 4.11 -2.21 -13.49
N ALA A 81 3.62 -1.53 -12.45
CA ALA A 81 4.35 -1.40 -11.21
C ALA A 81 3.44 -1.21 -10.00
N LEU A 82 3.96 -1.64 -8.85
CA LEU A 82 3.44 -1.29 -7.55
C LEU A 82 4.43 -0.30 -6.90
N GLU A 83 3.94 0.88 -6.54
CA GLU A 83 4.74 1.94 -5.93
C GLU A 83 4.16 2.35 -4.58
N VAL A 84 4.99 2.39 -3.55
CA VAL A 84 4.65 3.05 -2.29
C VAL A 84 5.43 4.35 -2.23
N ARG A 85 4.72 5.46 -2.03
CA ARG A 85 5.30 6.80 -1.94
C ARG A 85 4.93 7.48 -0.64
N GLU A 86 5.91 8.10 -0.03
CA GLU A 86 5.67 9.04 1.05
C GLU A 86 4.94 10.29 0.55
N LEU A 87 3.87 10.66 1.25
CA LEU A 87 3.19 11.94 1.05
C LEU A 87 4.00 13.11 1.67
N GLY A 88 4.94 12.77 2.55
CA GLY A 88 5.96 13.67 3.12
C GLY A 88 5.37 14.73 4.04
N GLY A 89 5.62 14.58 5.34
CA GLY A 89 5.61 15.65 6.35
C GLY A 89 4.40 16.58 6.34
N ILE A 90 3.21 16.07 6.64
CA ILE A 90 2.07 16.94 7.01
C ILE A 90 2.13 17.28 8.52
N SER A 91 3.00 16.63 9.30
CA SER A 91 2.93 16.63 10.77
C SER A 91 3.92 17.49 11.54
N SER A 92 4.88 18.20 10.92
CA SER A 92 5.85 18.97 11.70
C SER A 92 5.99 20.41 11.17
N PRO A 93 5.27 21.38 11.77
CA PRO A 93 5.73 22.76 11.71
C PRO A 93 7.02 22.84 12.54
N LEU A 94 8.00 23.64 12.11
CA LEU A 94 9.25 23.94 12.82
C LEU A 94 10.41 22.95 12.58
N VAL A 95 11.06 23.00 11.42
CA VAL A 95 12.53 23.12 11.34
C VAL A 95 12.85 23.88 10.04
N CYS A 96 13.27 25.14 10.16
CA CYS A 96 14.00 25.83 9.09
C CYS A 96 15.42 25.27 9.09
N ALA A 97 15.77 24.44 8.11
CA ALA A 97 17.16 24.19 7.78
C ALA A 97 17.27 23.84 6.30
N SER A 98 18.05 24.66 5.62
CA SER A 98 18.38 24.65 4.21
C SER A 98 18.81 23.28 3.68
N ASP A 99 18.27 22.95 2.52
CA ASP A 99 18.92 22.11 1.49
C ASP A 99 19.03 20.59 1.74
N VAL A 100 18.03 20.00 2.41
CA VAL A 100 17.87 18.54 2.42
C VAL A 100 16.84 18.15 1.36
N ARG A 101 17.35 17.59 0.25
CA ARG A 101 16.57 16.91 -0.80
C ARG A 101 15.44 16.09 -0.16
N PRO A 102 14.18 16.18 -0.64
CA PRO A 102 13.11 15.41 -0.04
C PRO A 102 13.45 13.92 -0.18
N SER A 103 13.59 13.25 0.95
CA SER A 103 13.79 11.81 1.08
C SER A 103 12.57 11.07 0.52
N LEU A 104 12.60 10.90 -0.80
CA LEU A 104 11.64 10.13 -1.58
C LEU A 104 12.01 8.66 -1.46
N LEU A 105 11.66 8.03 -0.34
CA LEU A 105 11.50 6.58 -0.36
C LEU A 105 10.30 6.28 -1.28
N SER A 106 10.58 6.19 -2.58
CA SER A 106 9.68 5.59 -3.56
C SER A 106 10.11 4.14 -3.71
N LEU A 107 9.38 3.25 -3.05
CA LEU A 107 9.62 1.82 -3.21
C LEU A 107 8.81 1.36 -4.41
N ARG A 108 9.51 1.05 -5.50
CA ARG A 108 8.92 0.63 -6.76
C ARG A 108 9.23 -0.83 -7.01
N TRP A 109 8.19 -1.65 -7.06
CA TRP A 109 8.25 -3.02 -7.54
C TRP A 109 7.76 -3.05 -8.97
N ARG A 110 8.62 -3.53 -9.87
CA ARG A 110 8.25 -3.88 -11.24
C ARG A 110 8.25 -5.39 -11.34
N ARG A 111 7.22 -5.93 -11.97
CA ARG A 111 7.20 -7.34 -12.35
C ARG A 111 6.41 -7.46 -13.64
N GLU A 112 6.92 -8.23 -14.57
CA GLU A 112 6.20 -8.58 -15.77
C GLU A 112 4.91 -9.31 -15.37
N ASN A 113 3.77 -8.81 -15.85
CA ASN A 113 2.43 -9.36 -15.59
C ASN A 113 1.95 -9.26 -14.13
N LEU A 114 2.32 -8.21 -13.39
CA LEU A 114 1.69 -7.93 -12.11
C LEU A 114 0.28 -7.36 -12.32
N GLN A 115 -0.73 -8.22 -12.25
CA GLN A 115 -2.12 -7.77 -12.17
C GLN A 115 -2.53 -7.76 -10.70
N VAL A 116 -2.88 -6.59 -10.17
CA VAL A 116 -3.34 -6.44 -8.78
C VAL A 116 -4.84 -6.19 -8.82
N SER A 117 -5.61 -7.08 -8.22
CA SER A 117 -7.06 -6.96 -8.14
C SER A 117 -7.52 -6.16 -6.92
N ALA A 118 -6.77 -6.23 -5.82
CA ALA A 118 -7.10 -5.51 -4.60
C ALA A 118 -5.86 -5.17 -3.79
N ALA A 119 -5.93 -4.09 -3.02
CA ALA A 119 -4.94 -3.77 -2.01
C ALA A 119 -5.60 -3.09 -0.81
N ALA A 120 -5.08 -3.38 0.37
CA ALA A 120 -5.57 -2.82 1.63
C ALA A 120 -4.43 -2.62 2.63
N PHE A 121 -4.52 -1.55 3.42
CA PHE A 121 -3.70 -1.38 4.61
C PHE A 121 -4.36 -2.14 5.76
N ILE A 122 -3.61 -2.96 6.51
CA ILE A 122 -4.15 -3.70 7.66
C ILE A 122 -3.90 -2.95 8.97
N ASN A 123 -2.67 -2.47 9.19
CA ASN A 123 -2.26 -1.87 10.47
C ASN A 123 -0.97 -1.05 10.31
N LYS A 124 -0.90 0.19 10.81
CA LYS A 124 0.31 1.04 10.98
C LYS A 124 1.46 0.84 9.97
N GLY A 125 1.16 0.65 8.67
CA GLY A 125 2.16 0.44 7.61
C GLY A 125 2.27 -0.98 7.04
N SER A 126 1.66 -2.00 7.62
CA SER A 126 1.48 -3.30 6.96
C SER A 126 0.38 -3.22 5.89
N MET A 127 0.68 -3.79 4.73
CA MET A 127 -0.18 -3.76 3.56
C MET A 127 -0.34 -5.17 2.98
N ILE A 128 -1.57 -5.50 2.60
CA ILE A 128 -1.87 -6.67 1.77
C ILE A 128 -2.13 -6.20 0.36
N VAL A 129 -1.54 -6.90 -0.59
CA VAL A 129 -1.80 -6.76 -2.01
C VAL A 129 -2.23 -8.13 -2.53
N VAL A 130 -3.38 -8.17 -3.18
CA VAL A 130 -3.97 -9.36 -3.79
C VAL A 130 -3.77 -9.27 -5.29
N SER A 131 -3.17 -10.31 -5.88
CA SER A 131 -2.98 -10.40 -7.33
C SER A 131 -4.17 -11.08 -8.01
N ASP A 132 -4.46 -10.68 -9.24
CA ASP A 132 -5.64 -10.99 -10.07
C ASP A 132 -5.97 -12.48 -10.19
N ARG A 133 -4.98 -13.37 -10.22
CA ARG A 133 -5.28 -14.81 -10.23
C ARG A 133 -5.86 -15.35 -8.92
N GLY A 134 -5.97 -14.53 -7.87
CA GLY A 134 -6.49 -14.91 -6.56
C GLY A 134 -5.66 -15.99 -5.85
N ASP A 135 -4.56 -16.43 -6.47
CA ASP A 135 -3.69 -17.51 -6.02
C ASP A 135 -2.56 -17.00 -5.12
N ARG A 136 -2.39 -15.68 -5.05
CA ARG A 136 -1.25 -15.02 -4.41
C ARG A 136 -1.71 -13.85 -3.56
N LEU A 137 -1.39 -13.95 -2.27
CA LEU A 137 -1.35 -12.82 -1.36
C LEU A 137 0.10 -12.36 -1.21
N LEU A 138 0.30 -11.06 -1.39
CA LEU A 138 1.57 -10.40 -1.11
C LEU A 138 1.41 -9.57 0.16
N PHE A 139 2.24 -9.87 1.15
CA PHE A 139 2.35 -9.09 2.38
C PHE A 139 3.52 -8.13 2.25
N LEU A 140 3.25 -6.83 2.27
CA LEU A 140 4.24 -5.78 2.21
C LEU A 140 4.36 -5.10 3.57
N HIS A 141 5.56 -5.09 4.13
CA HIS A 141 5.88 -4.31 5.32
C HIS A 141 6.56 -3.01 4.92
N TYR A 142 6.02 -1.90 5.44
CA TYR A 142 6.50 -0.56 5.15
C TYR A 142 7.86 -0.23 5.79
N HIS A 143 8.18 -0.78 6.96
CA HIS A 143 9.42 -0.48 7.72
C HIS A 143 10.64 -1.35 7.39
N GLY A 144 10.55 -2.18 6.37
CA GLY A 144 11.60 -3.11 6.01
C GLY A 144 11.03 -4.07 4.99
N LEU A 145 11.56 -4.01 3.78
CA LEU A 145 11.09 -4.81 2.67
C LEU A 145 11.50 -6.26 2.88
N GLN A 146 10.74 -6.96 3.72
CA GLN A 146 10.73 -8.41 3.67
C GLN A 146 10.05 -8.75 2.33
N PRO A 147 10.72 -9.51 1.43
CA PRO A 147 10.09 -9.96 0.20
C PRO A 147 8.77 -10.62 0.57
N ALA A 148 7.72 -10.25 -0.17
CA ALA A 148 6.37 -10.68 0.14
C ALA A 148 6.35 -12.19 0.40
N LYS A 149 5.94 -12.57 1.62
CA LYS A 149 5.79 -13.98 1.93
C LYS A 149 4.68 -14.51 1.03
N ARG A 150 5.05 -15.34 0.06
CA ARG A 150 4.12 -15.96 -0.85
C ARG A 150 3.23 -16.90 -0.04
N CYS A 151 1.98 -16.52 0.14
CA CYS A 151 0.96 -17.43 0.66
C CYS A 151 0.12 -17.88 -0.53
N THR A 152 0.20 -19.17 -0.87
CA THR A 152 -0.76 -19.81 -1.77
C THR A 152 -1.98 -20.18 -0.94
N LEU A 153 -3.13 -19.67 -1.35
CA LEU A 153 -4.37 -19.89 -0.63
C LEU A 153 -4.83 -21.35 -0.79
N PRO A 154 -5.49 -21.95 0.22
CA PRO A 154 -5.86 -23.36 0.19
C PRO A 154 -6.71 -23.74 -1.01
N TRP A 155 -7.58 -22.81 -1.46
CA TRP A 155 -8.44 -22.99 -2.62
C TRP A 155 -7.76 -22.76 -3.96
N ALA A 156 -6.51 -22.27 -3.98
CA ALA A 156 -5.74 -22.07 -5.19
C ALA A 156 -4.95 -23.31 -5.61
N GLN A 157 -4.95 -24.37 -4.79
CA GLN A 157 -4.48 -25.67 -5.24
C GLN A 157 -5.53 -26.22 -6.22
N PRO A 158 -5.18 -26.42 -7.50
CA PRO A 158 -6.08 -27.14 -8.40
C PRO A 158 -6.37 -28.48 -7.74
N PHE A 159 -7.65 -28.81 -7.60
CA PHE A 159 -8.09 -30.11 -7.11
C PHE A 159 -7.44 -31.20 -7.97
N GLY A 160 -6.31 -31.70 -7.49
CA GLY A 160 -5.33 -32.41 -8.31
C GLY A 160 -4.80 -33.60 -7.57
N HIS A 161 -5.67 -34.56 -7.30
CA HIS A 161 -5.47 -35.91 -7.80
C HIS A 161 -6.86 -36.50 -8.06
N PRO A 162 -7.17 -37.03 -9.27
CA PRO A 162 -8.23 -38.01 -9.37
C PRO A 162 -7.87 -39.10 -8.36
N LEU A 163 -8.79 -39.39 -7.43
CA LEU A 163 -8.67 -40.53 -6.53
C LEU A 163 -8.39 -41.74 -7.41
N SER A 164 -7.13 -42.19 -7.42
CA SER A 164 -6.76 -43.46 -8.01
C SER A 164 -7.64 -44.49 -7.32
N SER A 165 -8.56 -45.06 -8.08
CA SER A 165 -9.47 -46.10 -7.64
C SER A 165 -8.66 -47.32 -7.18
N ALA A 166 -8.49 -47.50 -5.88
CA ALA A 166 -8.19 -48.79 -5.30
C ALA A 166 -8.62 -48.83 -3.82
N ASP A 167 -9.50 -49.79 -3.57
CA ASP A 167 -9.80 -50.46 -2.33
C ASP A 167 -10.59 -49.75 -1.22
N SER A 168 -11.87 -50.12 -1.23
CA SER A 168 -12.81 -50.11 -0.13
C SER A 168 -12.27 -50.81 1.12
N THR A 169 -11.85 -50.06 2.15
CA THR A 169 -12.00 -50.52 3.54
C THR A 169 -12.06 -49.32 4.51
N THR A 170 -13.22 -49.18 5.15
CA THR A 170 -13.51 -48.47 6.41
C THR A 170 -13.17 -46.98 6.51
N GLN A 171 -14.15 -46.18 6.08
CA GLN A 171 -14.17 -44.73 6.18
C GLN A 171 -14.49 -44.27 7.61
N ARG A 172 -13.48 -43.83 8.37
CA ARG A 172 -13.68 -43.04 9.60
C ARG A 172 -13.56 -41.56 9.24
N ARG A 173 -14.70 -40.87 9.34
CA ARG A 173 -14.90 -39.47 8.95
C ARG A 173 -14.09 -38.53 9.85
N VAL A 174 -12.90 -38.11 9.42
CA VAL A 174 -12.15 -37.03 10.07
C VAL A 174 -12.45 -35.73 9.33
N ARG A 175 -13.00 -34.75 10.05
CA ARG A 175 -13.21 -33.38 9.52
C ARG A 175 -11.85 -32.73 9.26
N PRO A 176 -11.66 -31.98 8.17
CA PRO A 176 -10.45 -31.20 7.99
C PRO A 176 -10.43 -30.10 9.06
N ALA A 177 -9.49 -30.22 10.01
CA ALA A 177 -9.19 -29.14 10.93
C ALA A 177 -8.51 -28.02 10.14
N CYS A 178 -9.12 -26.83 10.09
CA CYS A 178 -8.42 -25.62 9.68
C CYS A 178 -7.26 -25.39 10.64
N MET A 179 -6.04 -25.77 10.25
CA MET A 179 -4.83 -25.32 10.93
C MET A 179 -4.64 -23.83 10.60
N VAL A 180 -5.05 -22.99 11.53
CA VAL A 180 -4.51 -21.63 11.64
C VAL A 180 -3.07 -21.79 12.08
N THR A 181 -2.11 -21.58 11.17
CA THR A 181 -0.70 -21.53 11.53
C THR A 181 -0.47 -20.26 12.33
N THR A 182 -0.46 -20.37 13.66
CA THR A 182 -0.03 -19.29 14.54
C THR A 182 1.44 -19.01 14.24
N ILE A 183 1.73 -17.77 13.84
CA ILE A 183 3.08 -17.33 13.51
C ILE A 183 3.85 -17.19 14.83
N SER A 184 4.81 -18.09 15.07
CA SER A 184 5.79 -17.98 16.14
C SER A 184 6.67 -16.75 15.88
N GLU A 185 6.71 -15.82 16.83
CA GLU A 185 7.63 -14.69 16.81
C GLU A 185 9.08 -15.20 16.90
N CYS A 186 9.95 -14.72 16.00
CA CYS A 186 11.40 -14.94 16.12
C CYS A 186 11.97 -14.01 17.19
N PRO A 187 12.85 -14.47 18.08
CA PRO A 187 13.50 -13.59 19.06
C PRO A 187 14.42 -12.60 18.34
N VAL A 188 14.24 -11.31 18.64
CA VAL A 188 15.12 -10.23 18.21
C VAL A 188 16.46 -10.36 18.95
N SER A 189 17.52 -10.66 18.21
CA SER A 189 18.89 -10.62 18.74
C SER A 189 19.23 -9.18 19.16
N ARG A 190 19.45 -8.95 20.45
CA ARG A 190 20.01 -7.70 20.99
C ARG A 190 21.47 -7.59 20.54
N SER A 191 21.76 -6.65 19.66
CA SER A 191 23.14 -6.24 19.35
C SER A 191 23.71 -5.42 20.51
N ALA A 192 24.97 -5.70 20.79
CA ALA A 192 25.72 -5.32 21.97
C ALA A 192 25.89 -3.80 22.16
N GLU A 193 25.79 -3.43 23.43
CA GLU A 193 26.16 -2.16 24.04
C GLU A 193 27.68 -1.97 23.92
N VAL A 194 28.12 -1.04 23.07
CA VAL A 194 29.52 -0.60 23.03
C VAL A 194 29.72 0.37 24.19
N ARG A 195 30.50 -0.08 25.18
CA ARG A 195 30.96 0.71 26.32
C ARG A 195 31.84 1.87 25.86
N SER A 196 31.57 3.01 26.48
CA SER A 196 32.42 4.18 26.60
C SER A 196 33.86 3.83 27.01
N GLY A 197 34.84 4.39 26.30
CA GLY A 197 36.23 4.51 26.70
C GLY A 197 36.61 5.98 26.73
N GLU A 198 37.37 6.33 27.76
CA GLU A 198 37.78 7.64 28.28
C GLU A 198 38.45 8.61 27.29
#